data_AF-A0A855X9U6-F1
#
_entry.id   AF-A0A855X9U6-F1
#
_cell.length_a   1.000
_cell.length_b   1.000
_cell.length_c   1.000
_cell.angle_alpha   90.00
_cell.angle_beta   90.00
_cell.angle_gamma   90.00
#
_symmetry.space_group_name_H-M   'P 1'
#
loop_
_entity.id
_entity.type
_entity.pdbx_description
1 polymer ?
#
loop_
_entity_poly.entity_id
_entity_poly.type
_entity_poly.pdbx_seq_one_letter_code
_entity_poly.pdbx_strand_id
1 'polypeptide(L)'
;MFGRFRKLHFVGIGGAGMSGIAEILHNLGFEVTGSDSTPSEITEYLASTGIRIQGAHVAENVAQSDVVVISSAISDTNPEVAEARRRGIPVIKRAEMLGEIMRLKFSIGVAGTHGKTTTTSMIGKILRQANLNPTLIVGGVVAELGTGAALGSGDYLVAEADEYDKSFLAMFPSMSVVLNVEPDHLECYNGMEDLLNSFLAYINRVPFYGSAIISAEDPNTQVFRPRISRPYATFGFSNDADYRAVNLTMEPNRSVFSVYRRQQLLGEIILRVPGRHNVANALAAIAATSELDVPFPAIADALRDFRGVGRRFEFIAEVNGVTIIDDYAHHPSEIKATLAAARVAYPGRRVIAVFQPHLFSRTKQFVNEFAQTLSAADLCILTDIYPARELPIPGVTSELIKAAAEKSGQGAFRYVGVKDNAVEAIAETAHPGDVVILIGAGSITYIKHVVAEKLRGK
;
A
#
# COMPACT_ATOMS: atom_id res chain seq x y z
N MET A 1 -23.48 -7.17 -16.31
CA MET A 1 -23.73 -8.32 -15.42
C MET A 1 -23.26 -9.57 -16.16
N PHE A 2 -22.49 -10.48 -15.54
CA PHE A 2 -21.65 -11.52 -16.19
C PHE A 2 -22.39 -12.61 -17.02
N GLY A 3 -23.41 -12.23 -17.79
CA GLY A 3 -24.20 -13.12 -18.62
C GLY A 3 -24.81 -14.25 -17.79
N ARG A 4 -24.46 -15.48 -18.17
CA ARG A 4 -24.93 -16.71 -17.51
C ARG A 4 -24.22 -17.03 -16.18
N PHE A 5 -23.07 -16.42 -15.89
CA PHE A 5 -22.29 -16.74 -14.71
C PHE A 5 -22.93 -16.11 -13.46
N ARG A 6 -23.45 -16.93 -12.54
CA ARG A 6 -24.08 -16.50 -11.28
C ARG A 6 -23.50 -17.17 -10.04
N LYS A 7 -22.90 -18.35 -10.18
CA LYS A 7 -22.33 -19.15 -9.09
C LYS A 7 -20.82 -19.06 -9.08
N LEU A 8 -20.25 -18.44 -8.05
CA LEU A 8 -18.82 -18.22 -7.92
C LEU A 8 -18.29 -18.98 -6.72
N HIS A 9 -17.17 -19.68 -6.90
CA HIS A 9 -16.49 -20.37 -5.82
C HIS A 9 -15.10 -19.79 -5.59
N PHE A 10 -14.80 -19.39 -4.36
CA PHE A 10 -13.53 -18.80 -3.96
C PHE A 10 -12.66 -19.82 -3.22
N VAL A 11 -11.49 -20.12 -3.75
CA VAL A 11 -10.49 -20.97 -3.08
C VAL A 11 -9.52 -20.10 -2.30
N GLY A 12 -9.46 -20.28 -0.97
CA GLY A 12 -8.75 -19.39 -0.05
C GLY A 12 -9.54 -18.10 0.22
N ILE A 13 -10.84 -18.22 0.49
CA ILE A 13 -11.76 -17.09 0.65
C ILE A 13 -11.42 -16.20 1.86
N GLY A 14 -10.73 -16.73 2.87
CA GLY A 14 -10.34 -16.01 4.09
C GLY A 14 -9.24 -14.98 3.89
N GLY A 15 -8.56 -14.97 2.74
CA GLY A 15 -7.55 -13.96 2.43
C GLY A 15 -8.14 -12.54 2.37
N ALA A 16 -7.41 -11.53 2.87
CA ALA A 16 -7.89 -10.14 2.96
C ALA A 16 -8.38 -9.56 1.61
N GLY A 17 -7.71 -9.92 0.49
CA GLY A 17 -8.13 -9.50 -0.85
C GLY A 17 -9.21 -10.39 -1.49
N MET A 18 -9.40 -11.61 -1.00
CA MET A 18 -10.40 -12.56 -1.54
C MET A 18 -11.76 -12.34 -0.90
N SER A 19 -11.79 -12.19 0.43
CA SER A 19 -12.99 -11.95 1.24
C SER A 19 -13.76 -10.71 0.79
N GLY A 20 -13.07 -9.58 0.57
CA GLY A 20 -13.71 -8.36 0.08
C GLY A 20 -14.37 -8.54 -1.29
N ILE A 21 -13.70 -9.23 -2.21
CA ILE A 21 -14.25 -9.52 -3.55
C ILE A 21 -15.49 -10.43 -3.45
N ALA A 22 -15.40 -11.48 -2.63
CA ALA A 22 -16.50 -12.42 -2.40
C ALA A 22 -17.73 -11.70 -1.80
N GLU A 23 -17.53 -10.84 -0.81
CA GLU A 23 -18.59 -10.06 -0.18
C GLU A 23 -19.25 -9.06 -1.15
N ILE A 24 -18.46 -8.38 -1.99
CA ILE A 24 -19.00 -7.47 -3.01
C ILE A 24 -19.92 -8.23 -3.98
N LEU A 25 -19.45 -9.37 -4.50
CA LEU A 25 -20.25 -10.17 -5.45
C LEU A 25 -21.50 -10.73 -4.79
N HIS A 26 -21.41 -11.17 -3.53
CA HIS A 26 -22.56 -11.62 -2.77
C HIS A 26 -23.64 -10.53 -2.65
N ASN A 27 -23.23 -9.30 -2.30
CA ASN A 27 -24.14 -8.15 -2.20
C ASN A 27 -24.68 -7.65 -3.54
N LEU A 28 -23.98 -7.92 -4.65
CA LEU A 28 -24.48 -7.72 -6.01
C LEU A 28 -25.46 -8.81 -6.47
N GLY A 29 -25.80 -9.76 -5.59
CA GLY A 29 -26.79 -10.82 -5.82
C GLY A 29 -26.24 -12.07 -6.49
N PHE A 30 -24.91 -12.25 -6.52
CA PHE A 30 -24.32 -13.50 -6.98
C PHE A 30 -24.39 -14.60 -5.90
N GLU A 31 -24.47 -15.85 -6.33
CA GLU A 31 -24.36 -17.00 -5.43
C GLU A 31 -22.87 -17.28 -5.18
N VAL A 32 -22.39 -16.82 -4.03
CA VAL A 32 -20.97 -16.95 -3.65
C VAL A 32 -20.80 -18.09 -2.65
N THR A 33 -19.81 -18.92 -2.92
CA THR A 33 -19.34 -19.98 -2.02
C THR A 33 -17.81 -19.91 -1.93
N GLY A 34 -17.21 -20.58 -0.95
CA GLY A 34 -15.76 -20.69 -0.91
C GLY A 34 -15.23 -21.77 0.00
N SER A 35 -13.92 -21.92 0.00
CA SER A 35 -13.17 -22.83 0.85
C SER A 35 -11.98 -22.10 1.49
N ASP A 36 -11.65 -22.46 2.73
CA ASP A 36 -10.41 -22.05 3.37
C ASP A 36 -9.96 -23.12 4.37
N SER A 37 -8.67 -23.46 4.38
CA SER A 37 -8.11 -24.46 5.28
C SER A 37 -7.97 -23.98 6.72
N THR A 38 -8.04 -22.66 6.95
CA THR A 38 -7.81 -22.07 8.27
C THR A 38 -8.98 -21.19 8.67
N PRO A 39 -9.78 -21.62 9.67
CA PRO A 39 -10.80 -20.75 10.25
C PRO A 39 -10.19 -19.45 10.76
N SER A 40 -10.88 -18.36 10.50
CA SER A 40 -10.51 -17.00 10.87
C SER A 40 -11.75 -16.15 11.13
N GLU A 41 -11.58 -15.03 11.82
CA GLU A 41 -12.64 -14.03 12.02
C GLU A 41 -13.27 -13.59 10.69
N ILE A 42 -12.47 -13.52 9.62
CA ILE A 42 -12.94 -13.18 8.26
C ILE A 42 -13.88 -14.26 7.71
N THR A 43 -13.49 -15.54 7.82
CA THR A 43 -14.34 -16.65 7.35
C THR A 43 -15.61 -16.78 8.18
N GLU A 44 -15.55 -16.52 9.48
CA GLU A 44 -16.72 -16.51 10.36
C GLU A 44 -17.67 -15.35 9.99
N TYR A 45 -17.12 -14.16 9.75
CA TYR A 45 -17.89 -13.01 9.28
C TYR A 45 -18.61 -13.30 7.95
N LEU A 46 -17.90 -13.77 6.92
CA LEU A 46 -18.52 -14.09 5.63
C LEU A 46 -19.58 -15.19 5.74
N ALA A 47 -19.36 -16.21 6.60
CA ALA A 47 -20.37 -17.21 6.86
C ALA A 47 -21.63 -16.59 7.50
N SER A 48 -21.46 -15.61 8.40
CA SER A 48 -22.57 -14.89 9.03
C SER A 48 -23.38 -14.04 8.05
N THR A 49 -22.79 -13.61 6.92
CA THR A 49 -23.53 -12.92 5.85
C THR A 49 -24.31 -13.88 4.94
N GLY A 50 -24.19 -15.20 5.14
CA GLY A 50 -24.89 -16.22 4.35
C GLY A 50 -24.06 -16.87 3.25
N ILE A 51 -22.75 -16.56 3.14
CA ILE A 51 -21.85 -17.23 2.20
C ILE A 51 -21.52 -18.62 2.74
N ARG A 52 -21.69 -19.66 1.92
CA ARG A 52 -21.30 -21.03 2.31
C ARG A 52 -19.79 -21.20 2.20
N ILE A 53 -19.14 -21.49 3.33
CA ILE A 53 -17.68 -21.70 3.43
C ILE A 53 -17.37 -23.12 3.88
N GLN A 54 -16.42 -23.75 3.20
CA GLN A 54 -15.94 -25.11 3.48
C GLN A 54 -14.55 -25.08 4.13
N GLY A 55 -14.35 -25.86 5.20
CA GLY A 55 -13.08 -25.90 5.94
C GLY A 55 -11.99 -26.77 5.32
N ALA A 56 -12.27 -27.43 4.20
CA ALA A 56 -11.34 -28.33 3.52
C ALA A 56 -11.43 -28.15 2.00
N HIS A 57 -10.29 -28.27 1.33
CA HIS A 57 -10.24 -28.26 -0.13
C HIS A 57 -10.57 -29.64 -0.67
N VAL A 58 -11.78 -29.80 -1.21
CA VAL A 58 -12.25 -31.07 -1.81
C VAL A 58 -12.91 -30.81 -3.16
N ALA A 59 -12.74 -31.74 -4.10
CA ALA A 59 -13.17 -31.60 -5.49
C ALA A 59 -14.68 -31.28 -5.61
N GLU A 60 -15.50 -31.78 -4.69
CA GLU A 60 -16.94 -31.61 -4.67
C GLU A 60 -17.38 -30.15 -4.46
N ASN A 61 -16.52 -29.33 -3.84
CA ASN A 61 -16.84 -27.93 -3.53
C ASN A 61 -17.11 -27.08 -4.78
N VAL A 62 -16.48 -27.42 -5.91
CA VAL A 62 -16.63 -26.68 -7.18
C VAL A 62 -17.74 -27.21 -8.09
N ALA A 63 -18.42 -28.30 -7.72
CA ALA A 63 -19.26 -29.09 -8.63
C ALA A 63 -20.38 -28.31 -9.32
N GLN A 64 -20.91 -27.26 -8.69
CA GLN A 64 -22.00 -26.41 -9.20
C GLN A 64 -21.55 -24.99 -9.53
N SER A 65 -20.24 -24.74 -9.63
CA SER A 65 -19.71 -23.40 -9.85
C SER A 65 -19.70 -23.05 -11.33
N ASP A 66 -20.08 -21.82 -11.66
CA ASP A 66 -19.92 -21.32 -13.03
C ASP A 66 -18.50 -20.81 -13.25
N VAL A 67 -17.84 -20.28 -12.20
CA VAL A 67 -16.45 -19.78 -12.19
C VAL A 67 -15.80 -20.12 -10.84
N VAL A 68 -14.51 -20.43 -10.87
CA VAL A 68 -13.65 -20.55 -9.68
C VAL A 68 -12.65 -19.41 -9.62
N VAL A 69 -12.58 -18.72 -8.49
CA VAL A 69 -11.64 -17.62 -8.22
C VAL A 69 -10.57 -18.11 -7.26
N ILE A 70 -9.30 -17.92 -7.62
CA ILE A 70 -8.16 -18.34 -6.79
C ILE A 70 -7.30 -17.17 -6.35
N SER A 71 -6.77 -17.26 -5.14
CA SER A 71 -5.68 -16.39 -4.68
C SER A 71 -4.35 -16.87 -5.29
N SER A 72 -3.32 -16.01 -5.22
CA SER A 72 -1.96 -16.39 -5.65
C SER A 72 -1.31 -17.47 -4.78
N ALA A 73 -1.85 -17.73 -3.58
CA ALA A 73 -1.34 -18.75 -2.67
C ALA A 73 -1.89 -20.16 -2.99
N ILE A 74 -2.90 -20.27 -3.87
CA ILE A 74 -3.50 -21.56 -4.23
C ILE A 74 -2.72 -22.18 -5.40
N SER A 75 -2.19 -23.39 -5.15
CA SER A 75 -1.49 -24.19 -6.16
C SER A 75 -2.45 -24.75 -7.22
N ASP A 76 -1.93 -24.94 -8.43
CA ASP A 76 -2.60 -25.67 -9.51
C ASP A 76 -2.90 -27.14 -9.16
N THR A 77 -2.20 -27.69 -8.16
CA THR A 77 -2.43 -29.04 -7.62
C THR A 77 -3.56 -29.08 -6.58
N ASN A 78 -4.17 -27.95 -6.23
CA ASN A 78 -5.30 -27.92 -5.32
C ASN A 78 -6.47 -28.75 -5.91
N PRO A 79 -7.11 -29.63 -5.13
CA PRO A 79 -8.14 -30.55 -5.63
C PRO A 79 -9.35 -29.82 -6.25
N GLU A 80 -9.72 -28.64 -5.75
CA GLU A 80 -10.80 -27.81 -6.31
C GLU A 80 -10.41 -27.23 -7.67
N VAL A 81 -9.17 -26.74 -7.79
CA VAL A 81 -8.64 -26.18 -9.04
C VAL A 81 -8.51 -27.26 -10.12
N ALA A 82 -7.96 -28.41 -9.75
CA ALA A 82 -7.82 -29.56 -10.64
C ALA A 82 -9.18 -30.04 -11.15
N GLU A 83 -10.17 -30.14 -10.26
CA GLU A 83 -11.53 -30.56 -10.63
C GLU A 83 -12.25 -29.52 -11.50
N ALA A 84 -12.12 -28.23 -11.18
CA ALA A 84 -12.68 -27.15 -11.98
C ALA A 84 -12.16 -27.20 -13.43
N ARG A 85 -10.84 -27.37 -13.60
CA ARG A 85 -10.21 -27.54 -14.92
C ARG A 85 -10.70 -28.80 -15.62
N ARG A 86 -10.80 -29.93 -14.92
CA ARG A 86 -11.31 -31.20 -15.47
C ARG A 86 -12.74 -31.06 -16.00
N ARG A 87 -13.57 -30.25 -15.34
CA ARG A 87 -14.96 -29.96 -15.73
C ARG A 87 -15.09 -28.85 -16.77
N GLY A 88 -14.01 -28.16 -17.14
CA GLY A 88 -14.04 -27.00 -18.02
C GLY A 88 -14.66 -25.75 -17.37
N ILE A 89 -14.72 -25.70 -16.03
CA ILE A 89 -15.12 -24.50 -15.29
C ILE A 89 -13.95 -23.50 -15.35
N PRO A 90 -14.17 -22.24 -15.78
CA PRO A 90 -13.14 -21.22 -15.78
C PRO A 90 -12.52 -21.02 -14.40
N VAL A 91 -11.19 -21.07 -14.34
CA VAL A 91 -10.42 -20.73 -13.14
C VAL A 91 -9.70 -19.42 -13.39
N ILE A 92 -10.04 -18.38 -12.63
CA ILE A 92 -9.50 -17.03 -12.79
C ILE A 92 -8.80 -16.55 -11.53
N LYS A 93 -7.83 -15.66 -11.71
CA LYS A 93 -7.07 -15.08 -10.60
C LYS A 93 -7.87 -13.97 -9.91
N ARG A 94 -7.57 -13.71 -8.63
CA ARG A 94 -8.09 -12.57 -7.86
C ARG A 94 -8.07 -11.24 -8.62
N ALA A 95 -6.97 -10.90 -9.28
CA ALA A 95 -6.80 -9.63 -9.99
C ALA A 95 -7.74 -9.50 -11.21
N GLU A 96 -8.00 -10.60 -11.89
CA GLU A 96 -8.94 -10.66 -13.02
C GLU A 96 -10.38 -10.43 -12.53
N MET A 97 -10.78 -11.10 -11.44
CA MET A 97 -12.08 -10.87 -10.83
C MET A 97 -12.25 -9.42 -10.36
N LEU A 98 -11.23 -8.85 -9.70
CA LEU A 98 -11.26 -7.45 -9.30
C LEU A 98 -11.45 -6.53 -10.50
N GLY A 99 -10.73 -6.79 -11.61
CA GLY A 99 -10.90 -6.05 -12.86
C GLY A 99 -12.32 -6.08 -13.39
N GLU A 100 -13.00 -7.21 -13.29
CA GLU A 100 -14.40 -7.36 -13.71
C GLU A 100 -15.38 -6.64 -12.75
N ILE A 101 -15.14 -6.66 -11.43
CA ILE A 101 -15.91 -5.85 -10.47
C ILE A 101 -15.73 -4.36 -10.74
N MET A 102 -14.52 -3.92 -11.09
CA MET A 102 -14.24 -2.52 -11.42
C MET A 102 -15.04 -2.02 -12.63
N ARG A 103 -15.51 -2.91 -13.51
CA ARG A 103 -16.41 -2.55 -14.63
C ARG A 103 -17.85 -2.31 -14.20
N LEU A 104 -18.26 -2.81 -13.04
CA LEU A 104 -19.64 -2.74 -12.55
C LEU A 104 -19.93 -1.45 -11.78
N LYS A 105 -18.89 -0.75 -11.32
CA LYS A 105 -18.95 0.48 -10.53
C LYS A 105 -18.11 1.58 -11.17
N PHE A 106 -18.31 2.83 -10.78
CA PHE A 106 -17.33 3.87 -11.12
C PHE A 106 -16.07 3.64 -10.29
N SER A 107 -15.04 3.09 -10.91
CA SER A 107 -13.86 2.58 -10.21
C SER A 107 -12.67 3.53 -10.28
N ILE A 108 -12.04 3.76 -9.14
CA ILE A 108 -10.81 4.54 -8.97
C ILE A 108 -9.69 3.54 -8.64
N GLY A 109 -8.78 3.33 -9.57
CA GLY A 109 -7.62 2.46 -9.38
C GLY A 109 -6.39 3.28 -9.01
N VAL A 110 -5.75 2.96 -7.89
CA VAL A 110 -4.58 3.69 -7.37
C VAL A 110 -3.32 2.85 -7.53
N ALA A 111 -2.47 3.23 -8.48
CA ALA A 111 -1.21 2.59 -8.79
C ALA A 111 -0.01 3.49 -8.46
N GLY A 112 1.17 2.89 -8.51
CA GLY A 112 2.46 3.55 -8.31
C GLY A 112 3.33 2.75 -7.36
N THR A 113 4.65 2.92 -7.43
CA THR A 113 5.57 2.11 -6.61
C THR A 113 5.33 2.34 -5.12
N HIS A 114 5.11 3.59 -4.71
CA HIS A 114 4.92 4.00 -3.33
C HIS A 114 3.62 4.79 -3.12
N GLY A 115 3.05 4.71 -1.91
CA GLY A 115 1.93 5.57 -1.47
C GLY A 115 0.52 5.09 -1.85
N LYS A 116 0.39 3.94 -2.54
CA LYS A 116 -0.89 3.35 -2.97
C LYS A 116 -1.91 3.28 -1.82
N THR A 117 -1.55 2.57 -0.75
CA THR A 117 -2.41 2.36 0.42
C THR A 117 -2.86 3.65 1.10
N THR A 118 -1.93 4.58 1.31
CA THR A 118 -2.24 5.87 1.93
C THR A 118 -3.22 6.67 1.07
N THR A 119 -2.97 6.74 -0.23
CA THR A 119 -3.83 7.49 -1.17
C THR A 119 -5.21 6.85 -1.33
N THR A 120 -5.28 5.52 -1.49
CA THR A 120 -6.56 4.78 -1.54
C THR A 120 -7.39 5.04 -0.29
N SER A 121 -6.75 5.03 0.89
CA SER A 121 -7.41 5.32 2.17
C SER A 121 -7.90 6.76 2.27
N MET A 122 -7.11 7.74 1.80
CA MET A 122 -7.52 9.15 1.75
C MET A 122 -8.72 9.36 0.82
N ILE A 123 -8.68 8.81 -0.40
CA ILE A 123 -9.81 8.89 -1.35
C ILE A 123 -11.06 8.26 -0.72
N GLY A 124 -10.92 7.08 -0.12
CA GLY A 124 -12.02 6.40 0.54
C GLY A 124 -12.64 7.20 1.68
N LYS A 125 -11.81 7.83 2.52
CA LYS A 125 -12.29 8.70 3.60
C LYS A 125 -13.02 9.94 3.07
N ILE A 126 -12.48 10.60 2.05
CA ILE A 126 -13.11 11.77 1.41
C ILE A 126 -14.50 11.40 0.87
N LEU A 127 -14.59 10.32 0.09
CA LEU A 127 -15.86 9.89 -0.50
C LEU A 127 -16.89 9.47 0.55
N ARG A 128 -16.45 8.86 1.66
CA ARG A 128 -17.34 8.55 2.80
C ARG A 128 -17.85 9.79 3.50
N GLN A 129 -16.96 10.75 3.77
CA GLN A 129 -17.34 12.03 4.37
C GLN A 129 -18.34 12.80 3.47
N ALA A 130 -18.22 12.64 2.15
CA ALA A 130 -19.15 13.18 1.17
C ALA A 130 -20.46 12.37 1.03
N ASN A 131 -20.69 11.36 1.88
CA ASN A 131 -21.85 10.46 1.85
C ASN A 131 -22.01 9.66 0.54
N LEU A 132 -20.91 9.47 -0.21
CA LEU A 132 -20.89 8.68 -1.45
C LEU A 132 -20.64 7.19 -1.21
N ASN A 133 -20.35 6.80 0.04
CA ASN A 133 -20.28 5.41 0.53
C ASN A 133 -19.54 4.44 -0.43
N PRO A 134 -18.25 4.68 -0.76
CA PRO A 134 -17.49 3.84 -1.67
C PRO A 134 -17.21 2.45 -1.09
N THR A 135 -17.12 1.46 -1.98
CA THR A 135 -16.45 0.20 -1.72
C THR A 135 -14.93 0.43 -1.73
N LEU A 136 -14.20 0.00 -0.69
CA LEU A 136 -12.74 0.11 -0.59
C LEU A 136 -12.09 -1.27 -0.62
N ILE A 137 -11.04 -1.42 -1.44
CA ILE A 137 -10.22 -2.63 -1.55
C ILE A 137 -8.75 -2.23 -1.44
N VAL A 138 -8.13 -2.59 -0.32
CA VAL A 138 -6.79 -2.16 0.08
C VAL A 138 -5.93 -3.40 0.33
N GLY A 139 -4.68 -3.41 -0.12
CA GLY A 139 -3.76 -4.54 0.08
C GLY A 139 -3.31 -4.73 1.53
N GLY A 140 -3.60 -3.77 2.42
CA GLY A 140 -3.33 -3.80 3.86
C GLY A 140 -4.52 -3.37 4.71
N VAL A 141 -4.42 -3.55 6.03
CA VAL A 141 -5.47 -3.16 6.99
C VAL A 141 -5.57 -1.64 7.09
N VAL A 142 -6.75 -1.08 6.81
CA VAL A 142 -7.01 0.35 7.07
C VAL A 142 -7.26 0.51 8.57
N ALA A 143 -6.44 1.31 9.26
CA ALA A 143 -6.47 1.44 10.72
C ALA A 143 -7.84 1.87 11.28
N GLU A 144 -8.59 2.71 10.54
CA GLU A 144 -9.95 3.14 10.93
C GLU A 144 -11.02 2.05 10.68
N LEU A 145 -10.74 1.02 9.89
CA LEU A 145 -11.71 -0.01 9.48
C LEU A 145 -11.41 -1.40 10.01
N GLY A 146 -10.19 -1.65 10.50
CA GLY A 146 -9.79 -2.94 11.04
C GLY A 146 -9.65 -4.06 9.99
N THR A 147 -10.02 -3.80 8.72
CA THR A 147 -10.01 -4.77 7.62
C THR A 147 -9.34 -4.23 6.36
N GLY A 148 -8.90 -5.12 5.46
CA GLY A 148 -8.32 -4.77 4.15
C GLY A 148 -9.35 -4.48 3.06
N ALA A 149 -10.63 -4.73 3.32
CA ALA A 149 -11.72 -4.37 2.44
C ALA A 149 -12.88 -3.85 3.27
N ALA A 150 -13.53 -2.79 2.78
CA ALA A 150 -14.71 -2.26 3.44
C ALA A 150 -15.77 -1.95 2.40
N LEU A 151 -16.87 -2.68 2.49
CA LEU A 151 -17.97 -2.52 1.57
C LEU A 151 -18.67 -1.19 1.79
N GLY A 152 -19.03 -0.54 0.69
CA GLY A 152 -19.90 0.62 0.67
C GLY A 152 -21.08 0.38 -0.26
N SER A 153 -22.22 0.98 0.08
CA SER A 153 -23.47 0.88 -0.66
C SER A 153 -23.55 1.80 -1.88
N GLY A 154 -22.59 2.72 -2.06
CA GLY A 154 -22.58 3.68 -3.15
C GLY A 154 -21.99 3.14 -4.46
N ASP A 155 -21.99 3.99 -5.48
CA ASP A 155 -21.63 3.62 -6.85
C ASP A 155 -20.13 3.59 -7.11
N TYR A 156 -19.32 4.06 -6.16
CA TYR A 156 -17.87 4.14 -6.29
C TYR A 156 -17.16 2.90 -5.73
N LEU A 157 -16.08 2.52 -6.39
CA LEU A 157 -15.12 1.53 -5.90
C LEU A 157 -13.73 2.16 -5.94
N VAL A 158 -12.99 2.13 -4.84
CA VAL A 158 -11.59 2.55 -4.79
C VAL A 158 -10.74 1.33 -4.49
N ALA A 159 -9.79 1.03 -5.36
CA ALA A 159 -8.93 -0.13 -5.23
C ALA A 159 -7.46 0.23 -5.44
N GLU A 160 -6.59 -0.42 -4.67
CA GLU A 160 -5.17 -0.45 -5.02
C GLU A 160 -4.95 -1.27 -6.29
N ALA A 161 -4.16 -0.71 -7.20
CA ALA A 161 -3.74 -1.34 -8.43
C ALA A 161 -2.25 -1.68 -8.33
N ASP A 162 -1.98 -2.97 -8.12
CA ASP A 162 -0.64 -3.49 -7.86
C ASP A 162 0.12 -3.78 -9.17
N GLU A 163 1.26 -3.14 -9.33
CA GLU A 163 2.18 -3.35 -10.44
C GLU A 163 2.93 -4.69 -10.37
N TYR A 164 2.98 -5.35 -9.21
CA TYR A 164 3.60 -6.67 -9.10
C TYR A 164 2.93 -7.68 -10.06
N ASP A 165 3.74 -8.50 -10.74
CA ASP A 165 3.31 -9.49 -11.75
C ASP A 165 2.43 -8.88 -12.88
N LYS A 166 2.56 -7.57 -13.13
CA LYS A 166 1.72 -6.80 -14.07
C LYS A 166 0.22 -6.94 -13.81
N SER A 167 -0.18 -7.23 -12.57
CA SER A 167 -1.56 -7.60 -12.24
C SER A 167 -2.57 -6.48 -12.49
N PHE A 168 -2.17 -5.22 -12.29
CA PHE A 168 -2.96 -4.04 -12.65
C PHE A 168 -3.38 -3.97 -14.13
N LEU A 169 -2.73 -4.69 -15.05
CA LEU A 169 -3.13 -4.76 -16.46
C LEU A 169 -4.42 -5.58 -16.66
N ALA A 170 -4.84 -6.34 -15.65
CA ALA A 170 -6.15 -6.98 -15.63
C ALA A 170 -7.26 -6.04 -15.11
N MET A 171 -6.92 -4.85 -14.62
CA MET A 171 -7.87 -3.91 -14.02
C MET A 171 -8.39 -2.90 -15.04
N PHE A 172 -9.65 -2.48 -14.87
CA PHE A 172 -10.34 -1.56 -15.78
C PHE A 172 -10.94 -0.37 -15.01
N PRO A 173 -10.10 0.57 -14.53
CA PRO A 173 -10.57 1.73 -13.80
C PRO A 173 -11.38 2.70 -14.67
N SER A 174 -12.43 3.30 -14.10
CA SER A 174 -13.04 4.52 -14.64
C SER A 174 -12.14 5.74 -14.46
N MET A 175 -11.30 5.74 -13.42
CA MET A 175 -10.28 6.74 -13.15
C MET A 175 -9.00 6.08 -12.63
N SER A 176 -7.84 6.39 -13.20
CA SER A 176 -6.55 5.87 -12.72
C SER A 176 -5.78 6.95 -11.98
N VAL A 177 -5.21 6.63 -10.81
CA VAL A 177 -4.23 7.46 -10.11
C VAL A 177 -2.87 6.77 -10.22
N VAL A 178 -1.84 7.47 -10.71
CA VAL A 178 -0.46 6.97 -10.76
C VAL A 178 0.45 7.92 -9.99
N LEU A 179 0.91 7.46 -8.83
CA LEU A 179 1.60 8.29 -7.85
C LEU A 179 3.06 8.58 -8.19
N ASN A 180 3.77 7.55 -8.60
CA ASN A 180 5.20 7.55 -8.94
C ASN A 180 5.52 6.23 -9.64
N VAL A 181 6.65 6.20 -10.36
CA VAL A 181 7.16 4.98 -10.99
C VAL A 181 8.65 4.89 -10.70
N GLU A 182 9.04 3.94 -9.86
CA GLU A 182 10.44 3.66 -9.53
C GLU A 182 10.77 2.20 -9.85
N PRO A 183 12.06 1.86 -10.06
CA PRO A 183 12.47 0.48 -10.26
C PRO A 183 12.21 -0.37 -9.01
N ASP A 184 11.12 -1.11 -9.01
CA ASP A 184 10.81 -2.15 -8.03
C ASP A 184 10.22 -3.35 -8.77
N HIS A 185 10.32 -4.53 -8.16
CA HIS A 185 9.80 -5.78 -8.76
C HIS A 185 10.30 -6.04 -10.19
N LEU A 186 11.53 -5.61 -10.52
CA LEU A 186 12.09 -5.72 -11.87
C LEU A 186 12.16 -7.17 -12.37
N GLU A 187 12.12 -8.17 -11.49
CA GLU A 187 12.00 -9.58 -11.86
C GLU A 187 10.73 -9.89 -12.68
N CYS A 188 9.69 -9.06 -12.56
CA CYS A 188 8.44 -9.19 -13.31
C CYS A 188 8.46 -8.46 -14.66
N TYR A 189 9.55 -7.75 -14.99
CA TYR A 189 9.62 -6.82 -16.12
C TYR A 189 10.87 -7.05 -16.97
N ASN A 190 10.74 -6.88 -18.28
CA ASN A 190 11.85 -6.88 -19.22
C ASN A 190 12.57 -5.51 -19.20
N GLY A 191 13.03 -5.09 -18.01
CA GLY A 191 13.71 -3.82 -17.78
C GLY A 191 12.77 -2.62 -17.58
N MET A 192 13.38 -1.44 -17.42
CA MET A 192 12.66 -0.21 -17.08
C MET A 192 11.65 0.22 -18.15
N GLU A 193 11.95 0.00 -19.43
CA GLU A 193 11.05 0.38 -20.51
C GLU A 193 9.74 -0.42 -20.47
N ASP A 194 9.80 -1.73 -20.16
CA ASP A 194 8.62 -2.58 -19.99
C ASP A 194 7.78 -2.14 -18.78
N LEU A 195 8.41 -1.72 -17.68
CA LEU A 195 7.73 -1.12 -16.53
C LEU A 195 6.97 0.15 -16.92
N LEU A 196 7.66 1.11 -17.56
CA LEU A 196 7.06 2.36 -18.03
C LEU A 196 5.90 2.11 -19.01
N ASN A 197 6.08 1.19 -19.96
CA ASN A 197 5.05 0.83 -20.93
C ASN A 197 3.85 0.13 -20.28
N SER A 198 4.07 -0.64 -19.21
CA SER A 198 3.00 -1.26 -18.43
C SER A 198 2.17 -0.21 -17.68
N PHE A 199 2.81 0.78 -17.03
CA PHE A 199 2.09 1.91 -16.42
C PHE A 199 1.31 2.74 -17.47
N LEU A 200 1.91 3.02 -18.62
CA LEU A 200 1.23 3.70 -19.72
C LEU A 200 0.02 2.89 -20.23
N ALA A 201 0.16 1.57 -20.36
CA ALA A 201 -0.93 0.70 -20.76
C ALA A 201 -2.06 0.66 -19.72
N TYR A 202 -1.73 0.71 -18.42
CA TYR A 202 -2.71 0.83 -17.35
C TYR A 202 -3.50 2.15 -17.43
N ILE A 203 -2.80 3.28 -17.55
CA ILE A 203 -3.43 4.60 -17.71
C ILE A 203 -4.37 4.63 -18.93
N ASN A 204 -3.93 4.08 -20.06
CA ASN A 204 -4.71 4.08 -21.29
C ASN A 204 -5.92 3.11 -21.28
N ARG A 205 -6.09 2.27 -20.24
CA ARG A 205 -7.31 1.47 -20.03
C ARG A 205 -8.48 2.29 -19.50
N VAL A 206 -8.22 3.46 -18.93
CA VAL A 206 -9.28 4.40 -18.53
C VAL A 206 -10.19 4.66 -19.74
N PRO A 207 -11.52 4.63 -19.60
CA PRO A 207 -12.44 4.88 -20.72
C PRO A 207 -12.36 6.33 -21.20
N PHE A 208 -12.91 6.64 -22.38
CA PHE A 208 -12.87 8.00 -22.94
C PHE A 208 -13.54 9.07 -22.07
N TYR A 209 -14.50 8.66 -21.23
CA TYR A 209 -15.22 9.51 -20.28
C TYR A 209 -14.56 9.55 -18.89
N GLY A 210 -13.49 8.80 -18.71
CA GLY A 210 -12.70 8.76 -17.47
C GLY A 210 -11.56 9.77 -17.48
N SER A 211 -10.77 9.77 -16.42
CA SER A 211 -9.59 10.62 -16.28
C SER A 211 -8.43 9.90 -15.61
N ALA A 212 -7.21 10.32 -15.90
CA ALA A 212 -6.01 9.89 -15.19
C ALA A 212 -5.46 11.01 -14.30
N ILE A 213 -5.08 10.68 -13.08
CA ILE A 213 -4.40 11.59 -12.14
C ILE A 213 -2.96 11.13 -12.04
N ILE A 214 -2.00 11.95 -12.48
CA ILE A 214 -0.58 11.56 -12.55
C ILE A 214 0.31 12.59 -11.85
N SER A 215 1.45 12.15 -11.33
CA SER A 215 2.44 13.07 -10.76
C SER A 215 3.00 14.02 -11.81
N ALA A 216 3.17 15.29 -11.46
CA ALA A 216 3.87 16.28 -12.29
C ALA A 216 5.40 16.18 -12.14
N GLU A 217 5.88 15.73 -10.98
CA GLU A 217 7.30 15.78 -10.59
C GLU A 217 8.03 14.46 -10.77
N ASP A 218 7.33 13.34 -10.92
CA ASP A 218 7.96 12.04 -11.11
C ASP A 218 8.61 11.97 -12.52
N PRO A 219 9.95 11.83 -12.63
CA PRO A 219 10.62 11.86 -13.93
C PRO A 219 10.16 10.76 -14.89
N ASN A 220 9.78 9.60 -14.34
CA ASN A 220 9.37 8.45 -15.12
C ASN A 220 7.96 8.63 -15.70
N THR A 221 7.06 9.28 -14.97
CA THR A 221 5.75 9.70 -15.49
C THR A 221 5.90 10.76 -16.59
N GLN A 222 6.86 11.69 -16.47
CA GLN A 222 7.13 12.69 -17.51
C GLN A 222 7.55 12.04 -18.84
N VAL A 223 8.30 10.93 -18.81
CA VAL A 223 8.74 10.20 -20.01
C VAL A 223 7.58 9.65 -20.83
N PHE A 224 6.52 9.14 -20.20
CA PHE A 224 5.37 8.59 -20.92
C PHE A 224 4.16 9.53 -21.02
N ARG A 225 4.17 10.69 -20.33
CA ARG A 225 3.10 11.70 -20.38
C ARG A 225 2.68 12.09 -21.81
N PRO A 226 3.58 12.32 -22.78
CA PRO A 226 3.19 12.65 -24.16
C PRO A 226 2.44 11.52 -24.89
N ARG A 227 2.51 10.28 -24.38
CA ARG A 227 1.90 9.08 -24.99
C ARG A 227 0.55 8.73 -24.34
N ILE A 228 0.08 9.49 -23.36
CA ILE A 228 -1.23 9.29 -22.73
C ILE A 228 -2.33 9.71 -23.71
N SER A 229 -3.27 8.80 -23.95
CA SER A 229 -4.36 8.95 -24.93
C SER A 229 -5.73 9.19 -24.28
N ARG A 230 -5.73 9.55 -23.00
CA ARG A 230 -6.92 9.79 -22.17
C ARG A 230 -6.86 11.18 -21.53
N PRO A 231 -8.01 11.76 -21.16
CA PRO A 231 -8.03 12.93 -20.30
C PRO A 231 -7.20 12.68 -19.05
N TYR A 232 -6.39 13.65 -18.65
CA TYR A 232 -5.60 13.54 -17.43
C TYR A 232 -5.41 14.90 -16.77
N ALA A 233 -5.18 14.88 -15.46
CA ALA A 233 -4.75 16.01 -14.66
C ALA A 233 -3.47 15.66 -13.90
N THR A 234 -2.62 16.65 -13.66
CA THR A 234 -1.39 16.46 -12.89
C THR A 234 -1.51 16.93 -11.45
N PHE A 235 -0.75 16.33 -10.55
CA PHE A 235 -0.62 16.80 -9.16
C PHE A 235 0.85 16.94 -8.76
N GLY A 236 1.16 17.85 -7.84
CA GLY A 236 2.51 18.01 -7.31
C GLY A 236 2.78 19.37 -6.66
N PHE A 237 4.05 19.73 -6.55
CA PHE A 237 4.50 21.03 -6.05
C PHE A 237 4.98 21.96 -7.17
N SER A 238 5.09 21.45 -8.40
CA SER A 238 5.55 22.22 -9.55
C SER A 238 4.49 23.23 -10.04
N ASN A 239 4.96 24.29 -10.70
CA ASN A 239 4.07 25.33 -11.22
C ASN A 239 3.19 24.86 -12.39
N ASP A 240 3.58 23.78 -13.08
CA ASP A 240 2.87 23.17 -14.21
C ASP A 240 1.90 22.05 -13.77
N ALA A 241 1.78 21.78 -12.46
CA ALA A 241 0.79 20.86 -11.94
C ALA A 241 -0.62 21.46 -11.98
N ASP A 242 -1.62 20.70 -12.45
CA ASP A 242 -3.03 21.11 -12.38
C ASP A 242 -3.49 21.24 -10.92
N TYR A 243 -3.10 20.32 -10.04
CA TYR A 243 -3.36 20.38 -8.62
C TYR A 243 -2.05 20.59 -7.86
N ARG A 244 -1.83 21.79 -7.34
CA ARG A 244 -0.56 22.14 -6.67
C ARG A 244 -0.70 22.51 -5.21
N ALA A 245 0.24 22.05 -4.40
CA ALA A 245 0.43 22.55 -3.03
C ALA A 245 1.43 23.72 -3.03
N VAL A 246 1.05 24.82 -2.40
CA VAL A 246 1.91 25.97 -2.14
C VAL A 246 1.89 26.34 -0.66
N ASN A 247 2.84 27.16 -0.22
CA ASN A 247 2.98 27.59 1.18
C ASN A 247 3.04 26.40 2.17
N LEU A 248 3.68 25.30 1.75
CA LEU A 248 3.80 24.11 2.59
C LEU A 248 4.61 24.44 3.85
N THR A 249 3.94 24.37 4.98
CA THR A 249 4.55 24.41 6.31
C THR A 249 4.40 23.03 6.93
N MET A 250 5.51 22.43 7.33
CA MET A 250 5.49 21.15 8.04
C MET A 250 5.82 21.39 9.51
N GLU A 251 4.95 20.92 10.37
CA GLU A 251 5.03 21.00 11.82
C GLU A 251 5.12 19.59 12.43
N PRO A 252 5.49 19.45 13.72
CA PRO A 252 5.65 18.15 14.38
C PRO A 252 4.51 17.13 14.17
N ASN A 253 3.27 17.59 14.16
CA ASN A 253 2.07 16.76 14.10
C ASN A 253 1.14 17.07 12.93
N ARG A 254 1.55 17.95 12.02
CA ARG A 254 0.72 18.33 10.87
C ARG A 254 1.52 18.93 9.73
N SER A 255 0.97 18.84 8.53
CA SER A 255 1.38 19.61 7.36
C SER A 255 0.24 20.56 6.99
N VAL A 256 0.56 21.83 6.75
CA VAL A 256 -0.41 22.85 6.32
C VAL A 256 0.01 23.38 4.97
N PHE A 257 -0.91 23.42 4.00
CA PHE A 257 -0.63 23.89 2.65
C PHE A 257 -1.88 24.40 1.94
N SER A 258 -1.71 25.39 1.05
CA SER A 258 -2.79 25.86 0.18
C SER A 258 -2.82 25.05 -1.11
N VAL A 259 -4.03 24.73 -1.59
CA VAL A 259 -4.24 23.94 -2.80
C VAL A 259 -4.81 24.82 -3.91
N TYR A 260 -4.16 24.79 -5.06
CA TYR A 260 -4.66 25.39 -6.29
C TYR A 260 -5.10 24.30 -7.27
N ARG A 261 -6.22 24.53 -7.96
CA ARG A 261 -6.58 23.87 -9.23
C ARG A 261 -6.29 24.86 -10.35
N ARG A 262 -5.20 24.63 -11.09
CA ARG A 262 -4.64 25.53 -12.09
C ARG A 262 -4.36 26.90 -11.45
N GLN A 263 -5.11 27.93 -11.84
CA GLN A 263 -4.98 29.28 -11.29
C GLN A 263 -5.95 29.57 -10.13
N GLN A 264 -6.92 28.68 -9.88
CA GLN A 264 -7.93 28.89 -8.84
C GLN A 264 -7.44 28.36 -7.50
N LEU A 265 -7.41 29.21 -6.47
CA LEU A 265 -7.23 28.77 -5.09
C LEU A 265 -8.49 28.02 -4.64
N LEU A 266 -8.34 26.76 -4.22
CA LEU A 266 -9.43 25.98 -3.64
C LEU A 266 -9.57 26.24 -2.14
N GLY A 267 -8.44 26.34 -1.44
CA GLY A 267 -8.38 26.62 0.00
C GLY A 267 -7.16 25.98 0.66
N GLU A 268 -7.21 25.85 1.99
CA GLU A 268 -6.13 25.30 2.81
C GLU A 268 -6.45 23.87 3.26
N ILE A 269 -5.44 23.01 3.30
CA ILE A 269 -5.48 21.67 3.87
C ILE A 269 -4.60 21.63 5.10
N ILE A 270 -5.13 21.00 6.16
CA ILE A 270 -4.38 20.60 7.35
C ILE A 270 -4.35 19.08 7.35
N LEU A 271 -3.17 18.48 7.28
CA LEU A 271 -2.98 17.04 7.24
C LEU A 271 -2.22 16.58 8.47
N ARG A 272 -2.77 15.66 9.28
CA ARG A 272 -2.14 15.22 10.55
C ARG A 272 -1.01 14.20 10.38
N VAL A 273 -0.78 13.72 9.16
CA VAL A 273 0.35 12.85 8.84
C VAL A 273 1.52 13.70 8.31
N PRO A 274 2.73 13.58 8.87
CA PRO A 274 3.86 14.39 8.46
C PRO A 274 4.45 13.92 7.14
N GLY A 275 5.22 14.80 6.49
CA GLY A 275 6.07 14.47 5.35
C GLY A 275 5.52 14.92 4.00
N ARG A 276 6.44 15.43 3.16
CA ARG A 276 6.13 15.90 1.79
C ARG A 276 5.47 14.82 0.92
N HIS A 277 5.83 13.56 1.11
CA HIS A 277 5.23 12.44 0.38
C HIS A 277 3.74 12.26 0.73
N ASN A 278 3.34 12.48 1.97
CA ASN A 278 1.94 12.43 2.37
C ASN A 278 1.14 13.62 1.85
N VAL A 279 1.77 14.79 1.70
CA VAL A 279 1.17 15.93 1.00
C VAL A 279 0.94 15.60 -0.49
N ALA A 280 1.89 14.93 -1.15
CA ALA A 280 1.70 14.45 -2.53
C ALA A 280 0.57 13.42 -2.65
N ASN A 281 0.49 12.45 -1.73
CA ASN A 281 -0.63 11.51 -1.64
C ASN A 281 -1.98 12.23 -1.47
N ALA A 282 -2.02 13.24 -0.59
CA ALA A 282 -3.21 14.05 -0.37
C ALA A 282 -3.60 14.86 -1.61
N LEU A 283 -2.64 15.45 -2.34
CA LEU A 283 -2.91 16.12 -3.62
C LEU A 283 -3.49 15.19 -4.67
N ALA A 284 -2.97 13.95 -4.78
CA ALA A 284 -3.52 12.95 -5.67
C ALA A 284 -4.97 12.59 -5.30
N ALA A 285 -5.26 12.45 -4.00
CA ALA A 285 -6.60 12.20 -3.49
C ALA A 285 -7.57 13.38 -3.73
N ILE A 286 -7.10 14.61 -3.52
CA ILE A 286 -7.85 15.85 -3.79
C ILE A 286 -8.16 15.93 -5.28
N ALA A 287 -7.18 15.69 -6.15
CA ALA A 287 -7.36 15.73 -7.59
C ALA A 287 -8.40 14.70 -8.04
N ALA A 288 -8.26 13.44 -7.60
CA ALA A 288 -9.19 12.36 -7.95
C ALA A 288 -10.63 12.65 -7.50
N THR A 289 -10.82 13.14 -6.28
CA THR A 289 -12.16 13.41 -5.73
C THR A 289 -12.77 14.71 -6.23
N SER A 290 -11.96 15.70 -6.60
CA SER A 290 -12.43 16.93 -7.26
C SER A 290 -12.95 16.67 -8.67
N GLU A 291 -12.38 15.70 -9.40
CA GLU A 291 -12.92 15.26 -10.70
C GLU A 291 -14.25 14.49 -10.57
N LEU A 292 -14.65 14.11 -9.35
CA LEU A 292 -15.96 13.54 -9.02
C LEU A 292 -16.91 14.59 -8.42
N ASP A 293 -16.58 15.88 -8.59
CA ASP A 293 -17.35 17.02 -8.10
C ASP A 293 -17.58 17.03 -6.57
N VAL A 294 -16.71 16.36 -5.80
CA VAL A 294 -16.74 16.45 -4.33
C VAL A 294 -16.35 17.88 -3.92
N PRO A 295 -17.19 18.60 -3.14
CA PRO A 295 -16.88 19.96 -2.74
C PRO A 295 -15.60 20.04 -1.90
N PHE A 296 -14.70 20.97 -2.24
CA PHE A 296 -13.41 21.13 -1.55
C PHE A 296 -13.53 21.25 -0.01
N PRO A 297 -14.52 21.93 0.59
CA PRO A 297 -14.69 21.94 2.05
C PRO A 297 -14.84 20.54 2.65
N ALA A 298 -15.60 19.64 1.99
CA ALA A 298 -15.77 18.26 2.43
C ALA A 298 -14.47 17.45 2.30
N ILE A 299 -13.70 17.71 1.23
CA ILE A 299 -12.36 17.13 1.04
C ILE A 299 -11.41 17.57 2.18
N ALA A 300 -11.38 18.87 2.47
CA ALA A 300 -10.52 19.45 3.48
C ALA A 300 -10.84 18.93 4.88
N ASP A 301 -12.12 18.84 5.24
CA ASP A 301 -12.56 18.28 6.52
C ASP A 301 -12.20 16.79 6.65
N ALA A 302 -12.42 16.00 5.59
CA ALA A 302 -12.06 14.58 5.59
C ALA A 302 -10.55 14.35 5.81
N LEU A 303 -9.70 15.16 5.15
CA LEU A 303 -8.25 15.07 5.29
C LEU A 303 -7.75 15.60 6.65
N ARG A 304 -8.43 16.59 7.23
CA ARG A 304 -8.13 17.09 8.58
C ARG A 304 -8.25 16.00 9.65
N ASP A 305 -9.18 15.07 9.46
CA ASP A 305 -9.42 13.97 10.39
C ASP A 305 -8.75 12.65 9.98
N PHE A 306 -7.98 12.64 8.89
CA PHE A 306 -7.21 11.47 8.48
C PHE A 306 -6.04 11.22 9.43
N ARG A 307 -6.05 10.07 10.11
CA ARG A 307 -5.03 9.70 11.11
C ARG A 307 -3.88 8.85 10.58
N GLY A 308 -3.86 8.57 9.28
CA GLY A 308 -2.90 7.66 8.66
C GLY A 308 -3.41 6.24 8.51
N VAL A 309 -2.50 5.37 8.12
CA VAL A 309 -2.73 3.92 7.97
C VAL A 309 -1.75 3.22 8.90
N GLY A 310 -2.14 2.05 9.43
CA GLY A 310 -1.25 1.24 10.26
C GLY A 310 0.08 0.99 9.54
N ARG A 311 1.17 1.03 10.31
CA ARG A 311 2.55 0.91 9.79
C ARG A 311 2.94 1.97 8.75
N ARG A 312 2.27 3.12 8.65
CA ARG A 312 2.68 4.24 7.77
C ARG A 312 2.97 5.47 8.62
N PHE A 313 4.20 5.57 9.10
CA PHE A 313 4.65 6.53 10.10
C PHE A 313 3.77 6.51 11.36
N GLU A 314 3.45 5.31 11.83
CA GLU A 314 2.49 5.09 12.92
C GLU A 314 3.14 5.39 14.27
N PHE A 315 2.59 6.34 15.02
CA PHE A 315 2.97 6.55 16.41
C PHE A 315 2.47 5.39 17.27
N ILE A 316 3.39 4.69 17.93
CA ILE A 316 3.06 3.53 18.77
C ILE A 316 2.93 3.95 20.24
N ALA A 317 3.95 4.62 20.77
CA ALA A 317 3.98 5.06 22.15
C ALA A 317 5.09 6.08 22.38
N GLU A 318 5.00 6.79 23.51
CA GLU A 318 6.12 7.47 24.12
C GLU A 318 6.36 6.86 25.51
N VAL A 319 7.59 6.41 25.76
CA VAL A 319 7.97 5.70 26.99
C VAL A 319 9.26 6.30 27.51
N ASN A 320 9.26 6.78 28.76
CA ASN A 320 10.44 7.39 29.38
C ASN A 320 11.12 8.45 28.49
N GLY A 321 10.31 9.26 27.77
CA GLY A 321 10.77 10.29 26.84
C GLY A 321 11.31 9.77 25.50
N VAL A 322 11.23 8.47 25.22
CA VAL A 322 11.58 7.85 23.93
C VAL A 322 10.31 7.68 23.11
N THR A 323 10.28 8.23 21.91
CA THR A 323 9.15 8.07 20.97
C THR A 323 9.37 6.86 20.09
N ILE A 324 8.33 6.02 19.91
CA ILE A 324 8.39 4.79 19.11
C ILE A 324 7.45 4.92 17.92
N ILE A 325 7.98 4.69 16.72
CA ILE A 325 7.27 4.77 15.44
C ILE A 325 7.43 3.45 14.70
N ASP A 326 6.37 3.01 14.02
CA ASP A 326 6.38 1.83 13.14
C ASP A 326 6.10 2.26 11.69
N ASP A 327 6.94 1.81 10.77
CA ASP A 327 6.88 2.19 9.36
C ASP A 327 7.17 1.01 8.41
N TYR A 328 6.32 0.85 7.40
CA TYR A 328 6.35 -0.23 6.43
C TYR A 328 7.41 -0.03 5.33
N ALA A 329 8.10 1.12 5.31
CA ALA A 329 9.11 1.41 4.32
C ALA A 329 10.13 0.27 4.21
N HIS A 330 10.42 -0.12 2.98
CA HIS A 330 11.33 -1.20 2.66
C HIS A 330 12.13 -0.94 1.39
N HIS A 331 11.73 0.03 0.58
CA HIS A 331 12.52 0.56 -0.53
C HIS A 331 13.34 1.78 -0.08
N PRO A 332 14.56 2.02 -0.60
CA PRO A 332 15.37 3.18 -0.20
C PRO A 332 14.63 4.52 -0.25
N SER A 333 13.83 4.77 -1.30
CA SER A 333 13.06 6.02 -1.43
C SER A 333 12.02 6.20 -0.32
N GLU A 334 11.38 5.12 0.13
CA GLU A 334 10.44 5.15 1.26
C GLU A 334 11.17 5.43 2.58
N ILE A 335 12.30 4.74 2.82
CA ILE A 335 13.10 4.94 4.04
C ILE A 335 13.59 6.38 4.12
N LYS A 336 14.03 6.94 2.97
CA LYS A 336 14.44 8.35 2.88
C LYS A 336 13.29 9.28 3.25
N ALA A 337 12.09 9.00 2.75
CA ALA A 337 10.90 9.78 3.06
C ALA A 337 10.51 9.68 4.54
N THR A 338 10.61 8.49 5.14
CA THR A 338 10.36 8.23 6.57
C THR A 338 11.35 8.98 7.44
N LEU A 339 12.65 8.89 7.16
CA LEU A 339 13.68 9.60 7.94
C LEU A 339 13.57 11.12 7.79
N ALA A 340 13.27 11.63 6.59
CA ALA A 340 13.01 13.06 6.37
C ALA A 340 11.77 13.54 7.16
N ALA A 341 10.69 12.75 7.16
CA ALA A 341 9.50 13.06 7.97
C ALA A 341 9.82 13.08 9.47
N ALA A 342 10.65 12.15 9.95
CA ALA A 342 11.09 12.13 11.34
C ALA A 342 11.89 13.37 11.75
N ARG A 343 12.78 13.87 10.89
CA ARG A 343 13.55 15.10 11.18
C ARG A 343 12.67 16.34 11.30
N VAL A 344 11.60 16.40 10.51
CA VAL A 344 10.62 17.48 10.57
C VAL A 344 9.70 17.31 11.78
N ALA A 345 9.25 16.08 12.04
CA ALA A 345 8.33 15.78 13.13
C ALA A 345 8.98 15.97 14.51
N TYR A 346 10.28 15.71 14.61
CA TYR A 346 11.05 15.68 15.86
C TYR A 346 12.35 16.48 15.73
N PRO A 347 12.26 17.82 15.59
CA PRO A 347 13.43 18.67 15.34
C PRO A 347 14.43 18.59 16.49
N GLY A 348 15.70 18.40 16.15
CA GLY A 348 16.81 18.31 17.12
C GLY A 348 16.84 17.01 17.94
N ARG A 349 15.87 16.11 17.78
CA ARG A 349 15.86 14.80 18.44
C ARG A 349 16.70 13.80 17.64
N ARG A 350 17.37 12.92 18.36
CA ARG A 350 18.16 11.83 17.77
C ARG A 350 17.21 10.77 17.21
N VAL A 351 17.45 10.33 15.98
CA VAL A 351 16.67 9.31 15.27
C VAL A 351 17.47 8.00 15.24
N ILE A 352 16.90 6.95 15.82
CA ILE A 352 17.41 5.58 15.79
C ILE A 352 16.54 4.79 14.81
N ALA A 353 17.08 4.46 13.64
CA ALA A 353 16.42 3.62 12.65
C ALA A 353 16.70 2.13 12.95
N VAL A 354 15.67 1.33 13.11
CA VAL A 354 15.77 -0.12 13.31
C VAL A 354 15.23 -0.79 12.06
N PHE A 355 16.12 -1.20 11.16
CA PHE A 355 15.75 -1.65 9.83
C PHE A 355 15.88 -3.17 9.69
N GLN A 356 14.78 -3.79 9.25
CA GLN A 356 14.75 -5.17 8.79
C GLN A 356 14.62 -5.17 7.25
N PRO A 357 15.67 -5.50 6.50
CA PRO A 357 15.58 -5.60 5.05
C PRO A 357 14.57 -6.67 4.64
N HIS A 358 13.89 -6.47 3.50
CA HIS A 358 12.88 -7.39 2.97
C HIS A 358 13.31 -7.92 1.60
N LEU A 359 13.36 -9.24 1.44
CA LEU A 359 13.94 -9.98 0.29
C LEU A 359 15.46 -9.88 0.18
N PHE A 360 16.12 -10.99 -0.17
CA PHE A 360 17.55 -11.04 -0.45
C PHE A 360 17.87 -10.36 -1.78
N SER A 361 17.03 -10.57 -2.80
CA SER A 361 17.18 -9.97 -4.13
C SER A 361 17.24 -8.43 -4.05
N ARG A 362 16.26 -7.82 -3.38
CA ARG A 362 16.18 -6.36 -3.14
C ARG A 362 17.36 -5.85 -2.33
N THR A 363 17.72 -6.57 -1.25
CA THR A 363 18.89 -6.20 -0.43
C THR A 363 20.15 -6.16 -1.27
N LYS A 364 20.40 -7.18 -2.10
CA LYS A 364 21.55 -7.26 -3.01
C LYS A 364 21.53 -6.15 -4.06
N GLN A 365 20.36 -5.83 -4.60
CA GLN A 365 20.20 -4.80 -5.63
C GLN A 365 20.51 -3.40 -5.11
N PHE A 366 20.07 -3.07 -3.90
CA PHE A 366 20.09 -1.71 -3.35
C PHE A 366 21.06 -1.54 -2.18
N VAL A 367 22.12 -2.35 -2.09
CA VAL A 367 23.07 -2.31 -0.94
C VAL A 367 23.58 -0.88 -0.69
N ASN A 368 24.02 -0.19 -1.74
CA ASN A 368 24.62 1.14 -1.61
C ASN A 368 23.56 2.19 -1.28
N GLU A 369 22.38 2.09 -1.87
CA GLU A 369 21.26 3.00 -1.68
C GLU A 369 20.68 2.86 -0.27
N PHE A 370 20.59 1.63 0.27
CA PHE A 370 20.24 1.40 1.67
C PHE A 370 21.27 2.00 2.61
N ALA A 371 22.57 1.76 2.37
CA ALA A 371 23.65 2.30 3.18
C ALA A 371 23.61 3.84 3.21
N GLN A 372 23.48 4.48 2.04
CA GLN A 372 23.39 5.93 1.92
C GLN A 372 22.15 6.48 2.64
N THR A 373 20.98 5.85 2.44
CA THR A 373 19.72 6.36 2.97
C THR A 373 19.64 6.21 4.49
N LEU A 374 20.00 5.05 5.02
CA LEU A 374 19.95 4.76 6.46
C LEU A 374 20.98 5.59 7.25
N SER A 375 22.04 6.06 6.58
CA SER A 375 23.02 6.98 7.17
C SER A 375 22.45 8.35 7.55
N ALA A 376 21.23 8.68 7.11
CA ALA A 376 20.53 9.89 7.56
C ALA A 376 20.00 9.80 9.01
N ALA A 377 19.91 8.59 9.56
CA ALA A 377 19.64 8.36 10.98
C ALA A 377 20.94 8.56 11.80
N ASP A 378 20.79 8.93 13.08
CA ASP A 378 21.95 9.08 13.98
C ASP A 378 22.51 7.73 14.43
N LEU A 379 21.68 6.68 14.37
CA LEU A 379 22.07 5.29 14.53
C LEU A 379 21.13 4.42 13.70
N CYS A 380 21.71 3.49 12.93
CA CYS A 380 20.98 2.42 12.25
C CYS A 380 21.28 1.08 12.92
N ILE A 381 20.25 0.41 13.42
CA ILE A 381 20.30 -0.97 13.90
C ILE A 381 19.74 -1.88 12.80
N LEU A 382 20.56 -2.80 12.30
CA LEU A 382 20.22 -3.75 11.25
C LEU A 382 19.93 -5.13 11.84
N THR A 383 18.81 -5.73 11.44
CA THR A 383 18.49 -7.14 11.74
C THR A 383 18.74 -8.03 10.53
N ASP A 384 18.60 -9.34 10.70
CA ASP A 384 18.55 -10.31 9.60
C ASP A 384 17.52 -9.91 8.54
N ILE A 385 17.79 -10.28 7.29
CA ILE A 385 16.89 -10.08 6.16
C ILE A 385 15.64 -10.93 6.38
N TYR A 386 14.46 -10.32 6.26
CA TYR A 386 13.20 -11.05 6.20
C TYR A 386 13.03 -11.65 4.79
N PRO A 387 13.03 -13.00 4.65
CA PRO A 387 13.07 -13.65 3.34
C PRO A 387 11.77 -13.52 2.56
N ALA A 388 10.65 -13.34 3.27
CA ALA A 388 9.29 -13.52 2.74
C ALA A 388 9.14 -14.83 1.95
N ARG A 389 9.25 -14.76 0.61
CA ARG A 389 9.09 -15.88 -0.32
C ARG A 389 10.40 -16.46 -0.84
N GLU A 390 11.54 -15.84 -0.55
CA GLU A 390 12.84 -16.21 -1.13
C GLU A 390 13.60 -17.22 -0.28
N LEU A 391 14.37 -18.08 -0.96
CA LEU A 391 15.43 -18.84 -0.31
C LEU A 391 16.65 -17.94 -0.07
N PRO A 392 17.42 -18.17 1.01
CA PRO A 392 18.66 -17.44 1.26
C PRO A 392 19.60 -17.45 0.05
N ILE A 393 20.10 -16.27 -0.33
CA ILE A 393 21.12 -16.14 -1.37
C ILE A 393 22.50 -16.15 -0.68
N PRO A 394 23.39 -17.11 -1.02
CA PRO A 394 24.72 -17.18 -0.40
C PRO A 394 25.47 -15.85 -0.47
N GLY A 395 25.99 -15.41 0.68
CA GLY A 395 26.74 -14.15 0.82
C GLY A 395 25.89 -12.88 0.87
N VAL A 396 24.55 -12.97 0.77
CA VAL A 396 23.66 -11.82 0.91
C VAL A 396 23.10 -11.76 2.33
N THR A 397 23.66 -10.87 3.14
CA THR A 397 23.21 -10.59 4.51
C THR A 397 23.09 -9.08 4.72
N SER A 398 22.40 -8.66 5.79
CA SER A 398 22.28 -7.24 6.15
C SER A 398 23.65 -6.60 6.49
N GLU A 399 24.66 -7.41 6.80
CA GLU A 399 26.04 -6.92 6.99
C GLU A 399 26.62 -6.29 5.72
N LEU A 400 26.11 -6.64 4.52
CA LEU A 400 26.50 -5.96 3.28
C LEU A 400 26.17 -4.47 3.33
N ILE A 401 25.01 -4.10 3.90
CA ILE A 401 24.58 -2.70 4.04
C ILE A 401 25.54 -1.98 5.00
N LYS A 402 25.84 -2.59 6.15
CA LYS A 402 26.80 -2.06 7.13
C LYS A 402 28.19 -1.86 6.50
N ALA A 403 28.71 -2.87 5.80
CA ALA A 403 30.01 -2.81 5.16
C ALA A 403 30.09 -1.73 4.07
N ALA A 404 29.01 -1.54 3.29
CA ALA A 404 28.94 -0.48 2.29
C ALA A 404 28.93 0.93 2.93
N ALA A 405 28.23 1.10 4.06
CA ALA A 405 28.23 2.34 4.82
C ALA A 405 29.61 2.65 5.43
N GLU A 406 30.24 1.65 6.05
CA GLU A 406 31.59 1.75 6.64
C GLU A 406 32.64 2.11 5.59
N LYS A 407 32.60 1.48 4.41
CA LYS A 407 33.49 1.80 3.29
C LYS A 407 33.33 3.25 2.82
N SER A 408 32.13 3.79 2.93
CA SER A 408 31.81 5.17 2.52
C SER A 408 32.04 6.18 3.65
N GLY A 409 32.39 5.73 4.87
CA GLY A 409 32.54 6.56 6.06
C GLY A 409 31.24 7.22 6.53
N GLN A 410 30.09 6.61 6.22
CA GLN A 410 28.76 7.20 6.47
C GLN A 410 28.03 6.51 7.62
N GLY A 411 27.46 7.32 8.51
CA GLY A 411 26.52 6.88 9.55
C GLY A 411 27.11 5.97 10.65
N ALA A 412 26.30 5.69 11.66
CA ALA A 412 26.60 4.69 12.68
C ALA A 412 25.71 3.47 12.48
N PHE A 413 26.31 2.29 12.29
CA PHE A 413 25.59 1.06 11.99
C PHE A 413 25.93 -0.04 13.00
N ARG A 414 24.89 -0.70 13.54
CA ARG A 414 25.01 -1.87 14.43
C ARG A 414 24.19 -3.02 13.84
N TYR A 415 24.83 -4.14 13.54
CA TYR A 415 24.12 -5.37 13.16
C TYR A 415 23.87 -6.22 14.40
N VAL A 416 22.65 -6.75 14.54
CA VAL A 416 22.23 -7.51 15.73
C VAL A 416 21.75 -8.92 15.44
N GLY A 417 21.79 -9.36 14.17
CA GLY A 417 21.25 -10.66 13.77
C GLY A 417 19.73 -10.70 13.88
N VAL A 418 19.18 -11.73 14.51
CA VAL A 418 17.73 -11.93 14.63
C VAL A 418 17.03 -10.70 15.25
N LYS A 419 15.81 -10.39 14.76
CA LYS A 419 15.08 -9.17 15.11
C LYS A 419 14.89 -8.95 16.61
N ASP A 420 14.79 -10.02 17.40
CA ASP A 420 14.50 -9.94 18.83
C ASP A 420 15.68 -9.33 19.60
N ASN A 421 16.91 -9.47 19.09
CA ASN A 421 18.10 -8.81 19.63
C ASN A 421 18.05 -7.27 19.46
N ALA A 422 17.24 -6.75 18.52
CA ALA A 422 17.07 -5.32 18.37
C ALA A 422 16.41 -4.69 19.60
N VAL A 423 15.56 -5.43 20.32
CA VAL A 423 14.91 -4.95 21.55
C VAL A 423 15.95 -4.57 22.60
N GLU A 424 16.92 -5.47 22.85
CA GLU A 424 18.01 -5.20 23.79
C GLU A 424 18.92 -4.08 23.28
N ALA A 425 19.26 -4.07 22.00
CA ALA A 425 20.10 -3.02 21.43
C ALA A 425 19.46 -1.63 21.52
N ILE A 426 18.14 -1.52 21.32
CA ILE A 426 17.37 -0.29 21.52
C ILE A 426 17.40 0.07 23.00
N ALA A 427 17.10 -0.88 23.89
CA ALA A 427 17.09 -0.64 25.33
C ALA A 427 18.45 -0.13 25.80
N GLU A 428 19.57 -0.72 25.39
CA GLU A 428 20.93 -0.26 25.73
C GLU A 428 21.23 1.17 25.25
N THR A 429 20.72 1.55 24.08
CA THR A 429 21.19 2.73 23.35
C THR A 429 20.24 3.93 23.40
N ALA A 430 18.95 3.72 23.63
CA ALA A 430 17.93 4.76 23.63
C ALA A 430 17.86 5.52 24.96
N HIS A 431 17.71 6.83 24.87
CA HIS A 431 17.67 7.77 26.01
C HIS A 431 16.50 8.76 25.83
N PRO A 432 16.02 9.41 26.91
CA PRO A 432 14.96 10.41 26.81
C PRO A 432 15.30 11.48 25.75
N GLY A 433 14.36 11.75 24.85
CA GLY A 433 14.57 12.63 23.69
C GLY A 433 14.87 11.88 22.39
N ASP A 434 15.10 10.57 22.40
CA ASP A 434 15.32 9.78 21.17
C ASP A 434 13.99 9.42 20.48
N VAL A 435 14.06 9.23 19.16
CA VAL A 435 12.98 8.71 18.32
C VAL A 435 13.44 7.39 17.71
N VAL A 436 12.81 6.29 18.12
CA VAL A 436 13.06 4.96 17.57
C VAL A 436 12.04 4.68 16.48
N ILE A 437 12.51 4.36 15.28
CA ILE A 437 11.66 4.03 14.13
C ILE A 437 11.94 2.60 13.72
N LEU A 438 10.95 1.73 13.85
CA LEU A 438 10.98 0.37 13.34
C LEU A 438 10.59 0.41 11.86
N ILE A 439 11.50 0.00 10.98
CA ILE A 439 11.37 0.16 9.54
C ILE A 439 11.45 -1.21 8.86
N GLY A 440 10.41 -1.56 8.12
CA GLY A 440 10.39 -2.76 7.27
C GLY A 440 9.00 -3.31 7.02
N ALA A 441 8.83 -3.99 5.89
CA ALA A 441 7.57 -4.67 5.50
C ALA A 441 7.35 -6.01 6.22
N GLY A 442 8.42 -6.60 6.77
CA GLY A 442 8.42 -7.92 7.40
C GLY A 442 7.91 -7.95 8.83
N SER A 443 8.48 -8.85 9.62
CA SER A 443 8.10 -9.16 11.00
C SER A 443 8.59 -8.14 12.05
N ILE A 444 9.34 -7.12 11.66
CA ILE A 444 9.85 -6.09 12.58
C ILE A 444 8.74 -5.34 13.33
N THR A 445 7.55 -5.20 12.75
CA THR A 445 6.40 -4.58 13.42
C THR A 445 6.02 -5.30 14.72
N TYR A 446 6.23 -6.62 14.82
CA TYR A 446 5.81 -7.40 15.99
C TYR A 446 6.61 -7.09 17.26
N ILE A 447 7.80 -6.48 17.15
CA ILE A 447 8.57 -6.10 18.34
C ILE A 447 8.17 -4.74 18.91
N LYS A 448 7.25 -3.99 18.26
CA LYS A 448 6.93 -2.59 18.65
C LYS A 448 6.44 -2.43 20.08
N HIS A 449 5.57 -3.33 20.54
CA HIS A 449 5.06 -3.33 21.90
C HIS A 449 6.09 -3.88 22.90
N VAL A 450 6.88 -4.86 22.50
CA VAL A 450 7.98 -5.43 23.32
C VAL A 450 9.04 -4.37 23.60
N VAL A 451 9.40 -3.55 22.60
CA VAL A 451 10.30 -2.40 22.78
C VAL A 451 9.73 -1.41 23.80
N ALA A 452 8.44 -1.07 23.68
CA ALA A 452 7.77 -0.16 24.61
C ALA A 452 7.78 -0.70 26.04
N GLU A 453 7.51 -1.99 26.24
CA GLU A 453 7.54 -2.65 27.55
C GLU A 453 8.95 -2.70 28.13
N LYS A 454 9.95 -3.07 27.32
CA LYS A 454 11.35 -3.11 27.76
C LYS A 454 11.85 -1.74 28.20
N LEU A 455 11.48 -0.68 27.48
CA LEU A 455 11.83 0.69 27.86
C LEU A 455 11.12 1.17 29.13
N ARG A 456 9.92 0.67 29.46
CA ARG A 456 9.24 0.97 30.74
C ARG A 456 9.93 0.33 31.94
N GLY A 457 10.60 -0.80 31.73
CA GLY A 457 11.34 -1.52 32.77
C GLY A 457 12.72 -0.96 33.08
N LYS A 458 13.19 0.03 32.31
CA LYS A 458 14.34 0.88 32.62
C LYS A 458 13.92 2.01 33.55
#